data_AF-A7REU6-F1
#
_entry.id   AF-A7REU6-F1
#
_cell.length_a   1.000
_cell.length_b   1.000
_cell.length_c   1.000
_cell.angle_alpha   90.00
_cell.angle_beta   90.00
_cell.angle_gamma   90.00
#
_symmetry.space_group_name_H-M   'P 1'
#
loop_
_entity.id
_entity.type
_entity.pdbx_description
1 polymer ?
#
loop_
_entity_poly.entity_id
_entity_poly.type
_entity_poly.pdbx_seq_one_letter_code
_entity_poly.pdbx_strand_id
1 'polypeptide(L)'
;MAGDSIVKFVKGWELANSGRRVSVRPFPGATVAAMNHYVQPIIDERPDKVILHVGTNDLRNMEPQQIVDSITDIGRGIQANSPDTDVVISALLQRCDSHEFGAKVKETNRILRSFANQNGWSFLPNANINSSHLNSRGLHLNPQGINSTDSIVPNLRGFKMALLNIVSLPNHIDEIRIMNMLDNVDVFGFNETRLDETVTNGEMNIPGFDIIRKDRKRNGGGVCLYVRDSHNYRIRNDLVPEDLEAVCVEIIKPNSKPFIVCTVYRPFIISSREFFVSFENLIKNLDNLAIEFHLLGDLNGNMLSEVPTYEAKIFKRIYQTYQLSQLITKPTRITKSSKSLLDHYVTNSPEKIVKTGVIQTGLSDHGMIFGIRKINYKTPLNSKPKIIEIRNMKRFNEQRFIEDLGKQPWHMIALMPDTESMWSCWKTLFLEVLDKYAPLPE
;
A
#
# COMPACT_ATOMS: atom_id res chain seq x y z
N MET A 1 16.38 21.82 -4.48
CA MET A 1 15.16 22.37 -3.86
C MET A 1 15.46 23.78 -3.36
N ALA A 2 14.68 24.76 -3.79
CA ALA A 2 14.73 26.14 -3.31
C ALA A 2 13.39 26.45 -2.64
N GLY A 3 13.43 26.98 -1.42
CA GLY A 3 12.17 27.32 -0.74
C GLY A 3 12.34 28.19 0.47
N ASP A 4 11.22 28.59 1.05
CA ASP A 4 11.21 29.46 2.23
C ASP A 4 11.67 28.75 3.52
N SER A 5 11.33 29.30 4.69
CA SER A 5 11.67 28.71 5.98
C SER A 5 11.19 27.26 6.16
N ILE A 6 10.13 26.81 5.48
CA ILE A 6 9.54 25.47 5.64
C ILE A 6 10.55 24.37 5.35
N VAL A 7 11.39 24.56 4.32
CA VAL A 7 12.32 23.53 3.84
C VAL A 7 13.66 23.53 4.58
N LYS A 8 13.84 24.41 5.58
CA LYS A 8 15.11 24.66 6.29
C LYS A 8 15.77 23.42 6.87
N PHE A 9 14.98 22.45 7.36
CA PHE A 9 15.49 21.23 7.99
C PHE A 9 15.40 20.00 7.10
N VAL A 10 15.01 20.17 5.83
CA VAL A 10 15.03 19.09 4.86
C VAL A 10 16.48 18.77 4.51
N LYS A 11 16.91 17.53 4.79
CA LYS A 11 18.28 17.10 4.54
C LYS A 11 18.39 16.52 3.14
N GLY A 12 19.03 17.24 2.22
CA GLY A 12 19.22 16.79 0.84
C GLY A 12 19.88 15.42 0.72
N TRP A 13 20.80 15.06 1.60
CA TRP A 13 21.44 13.73 1.57
C TRP A 13 20.51 12.58 2.03
N GLU A 14 19.45 12.86 2.80
CA GLU A 14 18.41 11.86 3.11
C GLU A 14 17.47 11.66 1.91
N LEU A 15 17.29 12.70 1.08
CA LEU A 15 16.54 12.65 -0.19
C LEU A 15 17.36 12.07 -1.36
N ALA A 16 18.67 11.90 -1.17
CA ALA A 16 19.60 11.46 -2.21
C ALA A 16 19.63 9.92 -2.30
N ASN A 17 19.10 9.37 -3.39
CA ASN A 17 19.31 7.95 -3.74
C ASN A 17 20.68 7.73 -4.39
N SER A 18 21.16 6.48 -4.43
CA SER A 18 22.46 6.11 -5.01
C SER A 18 22.63 6.68 -6.43
N GLY A 19 23.52 7.67 -6.57
CA GLY A 19 23.85 8.31 -7.84
C GLY A 19 23.23 9.70 -8.09
N ARG A 20 22.40 10.25 -7.18
CA ARG A 20 21.82 11.61 -7.34
C ARG A 20 22.21 12.52 -6.19
N ARG A 21 22.66 13.75 -6.50
CA ARG A 21 23.00 14.78 -5.51
C ARG A 21 21.81 15.73 -5.34
N VAL A 22 21.22 15.78 -4.15
CA VAL A 22 20.14 16.72 -3.85
C VAL A 22 20.68 17.85 -2.97
N SER A 23 20.58 19.09 -3.46
CA SER A 23 20.88 20.30 -2.72
C SER A 23 19.58 20.99 -2.27
N VAL A 24 19.51 21.36 -1.00
CA VAL A 24 18.37 22.10 -0.42
C VAL A 24 18.87 23.48 0.00
N ARG A 25 18.31 24.54 -0.58
CA ARG A 25 18.64 25.93 -0.28
C ARG A 25 17.42 26.63 0.35
N PRO A 26 17.38 26.75 1.69
CA PRO A 26 16.31 27.48 2.36
C PRO A 26 16.62 28.98 2.38
N PHE A 27 15.62 29.80 2.06
CA PHE A 27 15.67 31.26 2.11
C PHE A 27 14.58 31.77 3.07
N PRO A 28 14.82 31.75 4.40
CA PRO A 28 13.84 32.16 5.39
C PRO A 28 13.37 33.60 5.18
N GLY A 29 12.05 33.83 5.19
CA GLY A 29 11.46 35.16 5.02
C GLY A 29 11.48 35.71 3.60
N ALA A 30 11.99 34.96 2.62
CA ALA A 30 11.97 35.39 1.22
C ALA A 30 10.54 35.46 0.67
N THR A 31 10.22 36.57 0.02
CA THR A 31 9.04 36.75 -0.84
C THR A 31 9.28 36.10 -2.20
N VAL A 32 8.23 35.92 -3.00
CA VAL A 32 8.37 35.43 -4.39
C VAL A 32 9.33 36.33 -5.18
N ALA A 33 9.23 37.66 -5.03
CA ALA A 33 10.11 38.60 -5.70
C ALA A 33 11.60 38.40 -5.34
N ALA A 34 11.92 38.22 -4.06
CA ALA A 34 13.29 37.95 -3.62
C ALA A 34 13.79 36.58 -4.13
N MET A 35 12.91 35.58 -4.18
CA MET A 35 13.24 34.24 -4.66
C MET A 35 13.69 34.23 -6.12
N ASN A 36 13.16 35.12 -6.97
CA ASN A 36 13.59 35.23 -8.37
C ASN A 36 15.11 35.51 -8.50
N HIS A 37 15.68 36.28 -7.56
CA HIS A 37 17.12 36.53 -7.51
C HIS A 37 17.90 35.36 -6.88
N TYR A 38 17.34 34.72 -5.85
CA TYR A 38 18.00 33.63 -5.13
C TYR A 38 18.06 32.31 -5.90
N VAL A 39 17.19 32.12 -6.88
CA VAL A 39 17.16 30.91 -7.70
C VAL A 39 18.21 30.97 -8.82
N GLN A 40 18.65 32.15 -9.29
CA GLN A 40 19.63 32.26 -10.39
C GLN A 40 20.93 31.47 -10.14
N PRO A 41 21.60 31.59 -8.98
CA PRO A 41 22.82 30.82 -8.71
C PRO A 41 22.59 29.30 -8.67
N ILE A 42 21.33 28.84 -8.48
CA ILE A 42 20.97 27.42 -8.50
C ILE A 42 20.80 26.94 -9.95
N ILE A 43 20.25 27.79 -10.83
CA ILE A 43 20.10 27.50 -12.25
C ILE A 43 21.49 27.43 -12.92
N ASP A 44 22.42 28.30 -12.52
CA ASP A 44 23.80 28.31 -13.04
C ASP A 44 24.54 26.98 -12.81
N GLU A 45 24.14 26.21 -11.79
CA GLU A 45 24.67 24.87 -11.50
C GLU A 45 24.09 23.78 -12.43
N ARG A 46 23.20 24.13 -13.38
CA ARG A 46 22.53 23.25 -14.35
C ARG A 46 21.92 21.98 -13.72
N PRO A 47 20.96 22.12 -12.80
CA PRO A 47 20.31 20.97 -12.17
C PRO A 47 19.38 20.25 -13.15
N ASP A 48 19.32 18.91 -13.08
CA ASP A 48 18.31 18.12 -13.82
C ASP A 48 16.88 18.47 -13.38
N LYS A 49 16.70 18.88 -12.12
CA LYS A 49 15.38 19.16 -11.52
C LYS A 49 15.44 20.23 -10.44
N VAL A 50 14.50 21.17 -10.50
CA VAL A 50 14.32 22.23 -9.49
C VAL A 50 12.92 22.15 -8.89
N ILE A 51 12.88 21.95 -7.57
CA ILE A 51 11.65 22.05 -6.77
C ILE A 51 11.60 23.44 -6.14
N LEU A 52 10.54 24.19 -6.45
CA LEU A 52 10.24 25.50 -5.89
C LEU A 52 9.15 25.41 -4.80
N HIS A 53 9.46 25.86 -3.59
CA HIS A 53 8.50 26.01 -2.50
C HIS A 53 8.51 27.46 -1.98
N VAL A 54 7.72 28.32 -2.62
CA VAL A 54 7.75 29.77 -2.38
C VAL A 54 6.34 30.35 -2.48
N GLY A 55 6.06 31.43 -1.75
CA GLY A 55 4.79 32.16 -1.78
C GLY A 55 4.10 32.26 -0.41
N THR A 56 4.56 31.51 0.60
CA THR A 56 3.92 31.51 1.92
C THR A 56 4.02 32.86 2.64
N ASN A 57 5.08 33.62 2.41
CA ASN A 57 5.26 34.95 3.02
C ASN A 57 4.45 36.05 2.30
N ASP A 58 4.05 35.82 1.05
CA ASP A 58 3.35 36.77 0.19
C ASP A 58 1.82 36.75 0.40
N LEU A 59 1.30 35.67 1.00
CA LEU A 59 -0.13 35.48 1.31
C LEU A 59 -0.76 36.63 2.12
N ARG A 60 0.04 37.34 2.92
CA ARG A 60 -0.42 38.47 3.74
C ARG A 60 -0.72 39.72 2.93
N ASN A 61 0.04 39.93 1.84
CA ASN A 61 0.09 41.21 1.14
C ASN A 61 -0.36 41.11 -0.33
N MET A 62 -0.53 39.91 -0.87
CA MET A 62 -0.86 39.66 -2.27
C MET A 62 -2.07 38.73 -2.39
N GLU A 63 -2.89 38.92 -3.42
CA GLU A 63 -4.01 38.04 -3.74
C GLU A 63 -3.54 36.73 -4.41
N PRO A 64 -4.32 35.62 -4.33
CA PRO A 64 -3.90 34.31 -4.81
C PRO A 64 -3.39 34.32 -6.25
N GLN A 65 -4.06 35.05 -7.14
CA GLN A 65 -3.68 35.16 -8.54
C GLN A 65 -2.31 35.84 -8.71
N GLN A 66 -2.06 36.94 -7.98
CA GLN A 66 -0.78 37.66 -8.06
C GLN A 66 0.39 36.80 -7.57
N ILE A 67 0.17 35.98 -6.55
CA ILE A 67 1.17 35.03 -6.04
C ILE A 67 1.45 33.97 -7.10
N VAL A 68 0.41 33.41 -7.73
CA VAL A 68 0.57 32.41 -8.80
C VAL A 68 1.32 32.99 -9.99
N ASP A 69 0.95 34.18 -10.45
CA ASP A 69 1.58 34.83 -11.59
C ASP A 69 3.08 35.03 -11.32
N SER A 70 3.42 35.53 -10.11
CA SER A 70 4.80 35.74 -9.71
C SER A 70 5.61 34.43 -9.63
N ILE A 71 5.01 33.33 -9.14
CA ILE A 71 5.65 32.01 -9.11
C ILE A 71 5.84 31.46 -10.52
N THR A 72 4.86 31.70 -11.39
CA THR A 72 4.90 31.29 -12.80
C THR A 72 6.01 32.02 -13.55
N ASP A 73 6.22 33.30 -13.29
CA ASP A 73 7.31 34.06 -13.91
C ASP A 73 8.69 33.50 -13.53
N ILE A 74 8.88 33.07 -12.28
CA ILE A 74 10.10 32.38 -11.85
C ILE A 74 10.26 31.06 -12.61
N GLY A 75 9.21 30.24 -12.69
CA GLY A 75 9.25 28.96 -13.39
C GLY A 75 9.60 29.10 -14.88
N ARG A 76 9.02 30.10 -15.55
CA ARG A 76 9.34 30.43 -16.95
C ARG A 76 10.76 30.95 -17.10
N GLY A 77 11.24 31.77 -16.17
CA GLY A 77 12.62 32.23 -16.14
C GLY A 77 13.62 31.07 -16.03
N ILE A 78 13.31 30.06 -15.21
CA ILE A 78 14.13 28.84 -15.12
C ILE A 78 14.17 28.09 -16.45
N GLN A 79 13.01 27.85 -17.07
CA GLN A 79 12.97 27.14 -18.36
C GLN A 79 13.66 27.91 -19.49
N ALA A 80 13.58 29.25 -19.49
CA ALA A 80 14.26 30.07 -20.48
C ALA A 80 15.79 30.00 -20.33
N ASN A 81 16.30 29.98 -19.10
CA ASN A 81 17.74 29.98 -18.82
C ASN A 81 18.34 28.56 -18.81
N SER A 82 17.54 27.54 -18.52
CA SER A 82 17.94 26.12 -18.48
C SER A 82 16.79 25.23 -18.99
N PRO A 83 16.68 25.04 -20.32
CA PRO A 83 15.57 24.30 -20.93
C PRO A 83 15.50 22.83 -20.52
N ASP A 84 16.64 22.23 -20.19
CA ASP A 84 16.77 20.83 -19.78
C ASP A 84 16.43 20.58 -18.31
N THR A 85 16.12 21.64 -17.54
CA THR A 85 15.79 21.54 -16.12
C THR A 85 14.29 21.32 -15.92
N ASP A 86 13.92 20.19 -15.30
CA ASP A 86 12.55 19.93 -14.87
C ASP A 86 12.12 20.89 -13.75
N VAL A 87 11.11 21.71 -14.00
CA VAL A 87 10.51 22.58 -12.98
C VAL A 87 9.39 21.85 -12.23
N VAL A 88 9.46 21.88 -10.90
CA VAL A 88 8.48 21.28 -10.00
C VAL A 88 7.98 22.33 -9.01
N ILE A 89 6.67 22.55 -8.97
CA ILE A 89 6.03 23.50 -8.05
C ILE A 89 5.49 22.75 -6.83
N SER A 90 5.89 23.17 -5.63
CA SER A 90 5.42 22.60 -4.37
C SER A 90 4.27 23.41 -3.81
N ALA A 91 3.18 22.73 -3.41
CA ALA A 91 2.01 23.35 -2.81
C ALA A 91 2.39 24.10 -1.52
N LEU A 92 1.83 25.29 -1.35
CA LEU A 92 1.97 26.10 -0.14
C LEU A 92 1.40 25.34 1.06
N LEU A 93 2.13 25.35 2.17
CA LEU A 93 1.66 24.78 3.42
C LEU A 93 1.02 25.86 4.30
N GLN A 94 -0.04 25.50 5.00
CA GLN A 94 -0.65 26.37 6.00
C GLN A 94 0.23 26.42 7.25
N ARG A 95 0.73 27.60 7.61
CA ARG A 95 1.50 27.84 8.83
C ARG A 95 0.59 28.22 10.00
N CYS A 96 1.05 28.03 11.23
CA CYS A 96 0.30 28.44 12.42
C CYS A 96 0.11 29.96 12.50
N ASP A 97 1.06 30.75 12.00
CA ASP A 97 0.98 32.22 11.91
C ASP A 97 0.21 32.72 10.67
N SER A 98 -0.40 31.80 9.92
CA SER A 98 -1.23 32.08 8.76
C SER A 98 -2.61 31.41 8.85
N HIS A 99 -3.09 31.14 10.07
CA HIS A 99 -4.35 30.40 10.29
C HIS A 99 -5.57 31.11 9.68
N GLU A 100 -5.55 32.44 9.65
CA GLU A 100 -6.56 33.31 9.01
C GLU A 100 -6.57 33.18 7.48
N PHE A 101 -5.47 32.72 6.87
CA PHE A 101 -5.30 32.62 5.42
C PHE A 101 -5.52 31.20 4.87
N GLY A 102 -6.06 30.27 5.67
CA GLY A 102 -6.23 28.86 5.25
C GLY A 102 -7.08 28.69 3.98
N ALA A 103 -8.14 29.50 3.82
CA ALA A 103 -8.93 29.53 2.58
C ALA A 103 -8.12 30.07 1.39
N LYS A 104 -7.30 31.10 1.64
CA LYS A 104 -6.42 31.72 0.64
C LYS A 104 -5.33 30.75 0.17
N VAL A 105 -4.75 29.94 1.07
CA VAL A 105 -3.79 28.88 0.73
C VAL A 105 -4.43 27.81 -0.16
N LYS A 106 -5.64 27.35 0.19
CA LYS A 106 -6.37 26.36 -0.63
C LYS A 106 -6.64 26.88 -2.03
N GLU A 107 -7.09 28.14 -2.13
CA GLU A 107 -7.37 28.76 -3.42
C GLU A 107 -6.09 28.98 -4.23
N THR A 108 -5.01 29.47 -3.59
CA THR A 108 -3.71 29.65 -4.25
C THR A 108 -3.17 28.32 -4.77
N ASN A 109 -3.25 27.24 -3.99
CA ASN A 109 -2.82 25.91 -4.42
C ASN A 109 -3.69 25.33 -5.54
N ARG A 110 -5.00 25.64 -5.57
CA ARG A 110 -5.91 25.26 -6.66
C ARG A 110 -5.47 25.93 -7.97
N ILE A 111 -5.20 27.23 -7.91
CA ILE A 111 -4.77 28.02 -9.07
C ILE A 111 -3.36 27.59 -9.52
N LEU A 112 -2.39 27.46 -8.60
CA LEU A 112 -1.02 27.00 -8.89
C LEU A 112 -1.00 25.64 -9.58
N ARG A 113 -1.85 24.70 -9.16
CA ARG A 113 -1.96 23.39 -9.81
C ARG A 113 -2.41 23.52 -11.27
N SER A 114 -3.42 24.35 -11.53
CA SER A 114 -3.90 24.61 -12.89
C SER A 114 -2.79 25.20 -13.77
N PHE A 115 -2.04 26.17 -13.25
CA PHE A 115 -0.95 26.80 -13.99
C PHE A 115 0.24 25.87 -14.21
N ALA A 116 0.65 25.10 -13.19
CA ALA A 116 1.73 24.12 -13.33
C ALA A 116 1.40 23.11 -14.45
N ASN A 117 0.17 22.59 -14.46
CA ASN A 117 -0.29 21.68 -15.49
C ASN A 117 -0.28 22.31 -16.89
N GLN A 118 -0.75 23.57 -17.03
CA GLN A 118 -0.74 24.28 -18.31
C GLN A 118 0.66 24.52 -18.88
N ASN A 119 1.67 24.67 -18.02
CA ASN A 119 3.07 24.87 -18.43
C ASN A 119 3.88 23.56 -18.49
N GLY A 120 3.23 22.39 -18.31
CA GLY A 120 3.90 21.08 -18.34
C GLY A 120 4.81 20.81 -17.13
N TRP A 121 4.61 21.53 -16.02
CA TRP A 121 5.40 21.37 -14.80
C TRP A 121 4.77 20.36 -13.85
N SER A 122 5.62 19.65 -13.09
CA SER A 122 5.13 18.77 -12.04
C SER A 122 4.64 19.57 -10.84
N PHE A 123 3.52 19.16 -10.23
CA PHE A 123 3.00 19.78 -9.02
C PHE A 123 3.05 18.82 -7.83
N LEU A 124 3.71 19.21 -6.74
CA LEU A 124 3.79 18.43 -5.49
C LEU A 124 2.70 18.91 -4.52
N PRO A 125 1.62 18.13 -4.29
CA PRO A 125 0.46 18.59 -3.54
C PRO A 125 0.66 18.66 -2.02
N ASN A 126 1.74 18.06 -1.50
CA ASN A 126 2.04 17.96 -0.06
C ASN A 126 0.87 17.45 0.80
N ALA A 127 -0.06 16.67 0.25
CA ALA A 127 -1.30 16.22 0.91
C ALA A 127 -1.06 15.39 2.19
N ASN A 128 0.14 14.82 2.34
CA ASN A 128 0.55 14.04 3.51
C ASN A 128 1.10 14.91 4.67
N ILE A 129 1.22 16.22 4.48
CA ILE A 129 1.75 17.15 5.48
C ILE A 129 0.59 17.97 6.06
N ASN A 130 0.43 17.91 7.38
CA ASN A 130 -0.57 18.65 8.14
C ASN A 130 0.07 19.34 9.34
N SER A 131 -0.70 20.02 10.19
CA SER A 131 -0.18 20.75 11.35
C SER A 131 0.64 19.89 12.33
N SER A 132 0.38 18.58 12.43
CA SER A 132 1.17 17.67 13.27
C SER A 132 2.55 17.35 12.70
N HIS A 133 2.80 17.71 11.43
CA HIS A 133 4.07 17.55 10.73
C HIS A 133 4.94 18.82 10.77
N LEU A 134 4.44 19.88 11.42
CA LEU A 134 5.17 21.11 11.66
C LEU A 134 5.77 21.12 13.08
N ASN A 135 6.79 21.94 13.30
CA ASN A 135 7.35 22.15 14.64
C ASN A 135 6.35 22.87 15.56
N SER A 136 6.66 22.97 16.85
CA SER A 136 5.79 23.63 17.85
C SER A 136 5.41 25.08 17.54
N ARG A 137 6.14 25.73 16.62
CA ARG A 137 5.87 27.09 16.13
C ARG A 137 5.12 27.11 14.80
N GLY A 138 4.90 25.97 14.15
CA GLY A 138 4.21 25.88 12.86
C GLY A 138 4.97 26.49 11.67
N LEU A 139 6.29 26.67 11.80
CA LEU A 139 7.12 27.41 10.84
C LEU A 139 8.03 26.52 9.97
N HIS A 140 8.31 25.31 10.48
CA HIS A 140 9.23 24.36 9.85
C HIS A 140 8.65 22.96 9.91
N LEU A 141 9.02 22.09 8.98
CA LEU A 141 8.74 20.66 9.11
C LEU A 141 9.47 20.10 10.33
N ASN A 142 8.74 19.30 11.12
CA ASN A 142 9.34 18.50 12.19
C ASN A 142 9.89 17.18 11.60
N PRO A 143 10.58 16.32 12.38
CA PRO A 143 11.12 15.07 11.87
C PRO A 143 10.09 14.14 11.21
N GLN A 144 8.81 14.20 11.60
CA GLN A 144 7.74 13.46 10.94
C GLN A 144 7.40 14.06 9.57
N GLY A 145 7.29 15.39 9.48
CA GLY A 145 7.03 16.09 8.22
C GLY A 145 8.14 15.96 7.18
N ILE A 146 9.41 15.92 7.63
CA ILE A 146 10.57 15.70 6.76
C ILE A 146 10.48 14.31 6.09
N ASN A 147 10.13 13.27 6.86
CA ASN A 147 9.96 11.89 6.35
C ASN A 147 8.72 11.69 5.46
N SER A 148 7.77 12.62 5.46
CA SER A 148 6.54 12.58 4.64
C SER A 148 6.70 13.22 3.26
N THR A 149 7.87 13.82 2.96
CA THR A 149 8.16 14.46 1.66
C THR A 149 8.58 13.47 0.56
N ASP A 150 8.87 12.21 0.92
CA ASP A 150 9.33 11.18 0.00
C ASP A 150 8.27 10.13 -0.29
N SER A 151 7.68 10.19 -1.49
CA SER A 151 6.83 9.16 -2.10
C SER A 151 5.59 8.75 -1.30
N ILE A 152 4.53 8.33 -1.99
CA ILE A 152 3.27 8.01 -1.33
C ILE A 152 3.48 6.82 -0.36
N VAL A 153 4.31 5.85 -0.72
CA VAL A 153 4.68 4.68 0.12
C VAL A 153 6.07 4.87 0.73
N PRO A 154 6.30 4.55 2.02
CA PRO A 154 7.60 4.70 2.67
C PRO A 154 8.76 4.06 1.89
N ASN A 155 9.90 4.76 1.81
CA ASN A 155 11.11 4.27 1.16
C ASN A 155 11.89 3.24 2.01
N LEU A 156 11.21 2.17 2.42
CA LEU A 156 11.82 1.04 3.11
C LEU A 156 12.20 -0.06 2.10
N ARG A 157 13.31 -0.75 2.35
CA ARG A 157 13.71 -1.91 1.55
C ARG A 157 12.70 -3.04 1.75
N GLY A 158 12.16 -3.55 0.64
CA GLY A 158 11.19 -4.63 0.64
C GLY A 158 10.42 -4.71 -0.67
N PHE A 159 9.60 -5.75 -0.81
CA PHE A 159 8.64 -5.88 -1.89
C PHE A 159 7.36 -5.16 -1.47
N LYS A 160 7.00 -4.13 -2.20
CA LYS A 160 5.97 -3.16 -1.83
C LYS A 160 4.68 -3.47 -2.59
N MET A 161 3.63 -3.74 -1.83
CA MET A 161 2.28 -3.99 -2.31
C MET A 161 1.37 -2.87 -1.85
N ALA A 162 0.50 -2.39 -2.73
CA ALA A 162 -0.51 -1.38 -2.39
C ALA A 162 -1.85 -1.73 -3.03
N LEU A 163 -2.93 -1.22 -2.43
CA LEU A 163 -4.28 -1.32 -2.97
C LEU A 163 -5.06 -0.03 -2.71
N LEU A 164 -5.81 0.42 -3.71
CA LEU A 164 -6.79 1.50 -3.57
C LEU A 164 -8.12 1.10 -4.22
N ASN A 165 -9.23 1.20 -3.48
CA ASN A 165 -10.53 1.33 -4.13
C ASN A 165 -10.59 2.72 -4.79
N ILE A 166 -10.48 2.76 -6.12
CA ILE A 166 -10.34 4.00 -6.89
C ILE A 166 -11.69 4.54 -7.34
N VAL A 167 -12.78 3.79 -7.16
CA VAL A 167 -14.14 4.09 -7.60
C VAL A 167 -14.30 4.17 -9.12
N SER A 168 -13.35 4.73 -9.87
CA SER A 168 -13.31 4.73 -11.33
C SER A 168 -11.89 4.94 -11.83
N LEU A 169 -11.25 3.88 -12.34
CA LEU A 169 -9.87 3.99 -12.83
C LEU A 169 -9.74 4.92 -14.04
N PRO A 170 -10.64 4.88 -15.06
CA PRO A 170 -10.56 5.78 -16.21
C PRO A 170 -10.58 7.27 -15.85
N ASN A 171 -11.30 7.65 -14.80
CA ASN A 171 -11.40 9.05 -14.37
C ASN A 171 -10.11 9.54 -13.71
N HIS A 172 -9.28 8.63 -13.20
CA HIS A 172 -8.12 8.93 -12.37
C HIS A 172 -6.79 8.48 -12.98
N ILE A 173 -6.80 7.88 -14.17
CA ILE A 173 -5.60 7.29 -14.76
C ILE A 173 -4.51 8.33 -15.05
N ASP A 174 -4.88 9.51 -15.53
CA ASP A 174 -3.92 10.57 -15.83
C ASP A 174 -3.31 11.16 -14.55
N GLU A 175 -4.11 11.29 -13.49
CA GLU A 175 -3.64 11.74 -12.19
C GLU A 175 -2.68 10.72 -11.58
N ILE A 176 -2.98 9.42 -11.69
CA ILE A 176 -2.10 8.32 -11.25
C ILE A 176 -0.75 8.37 -11.99
N ARG A 177 -0.76 8.60 -13.30
CA ARG A 177 0.44 8.75 -14.15
C ARG A 177 1.25 9.99 -13.76
N ILE A 178 0.61 11.16 -13.70
CA ILE A 178 1.27 12.44 -13.38
C ILE A 178 1.86 12.42 -11.96
N MET A 179 1.15 11.81 -11.01
CA MET A 179 1.60 11.72 -9.62
C MET A 179 2.66 10.64 -9.39
N ASN A 180 3.00 9.85 -10.42
CA ASN A 180 3.95 8.75 -10.30
C ASN A 180 3.63 7.83 -9.10
N MET A 181 2.33 7.57 -8.91
CA MET A 181 1.82 6.93 -7.69
C MET A 181 2.36 5.51 -7.50
N LEU A 182 2.78 4.88 -8.58
CA LEU A 182 3.31 3.52 -8.62
C LEU A 182 4.85 3.46 -8.59
N ASP A 183 5.58 4.58 -8.66
CA ASP A 183 7.06 4.59 -8.81
C ASP A 183 7.79 3.78 -7.75
N ASN A 184 7.25 3.72 -6.55
CA ASN A 184 7.81 2.98 -5.42
C ASN A 184 6.97 1.75 -5.03
N VAL A 185 6.17 1.20 -5.95
CA VAL A 185 5.34 0.01 -5.70
C VAL A 185 5.72 -1.10 -6.67
N ASP A 186 5.78 -2.34 -6.19
CA ASP A 186 6.07 -3.50 -7.03
C ASP A 186 4.80 -4.12 -7.61
N VAL A 187 3.73 -4.15 -6.80
CA VAL A 187 2.40 -4.60 -7.20
C VAL A 187 1.35 -3.64 -6.64
N PHE A 188 0.53 -3.08 -7.52
CA PHE A 188 -0.53 -2.14 -7.16
C PHE A 188 -1.89 -2.69 -7.59
N GLY A 189 -2.80 -2.89 -6.64
CA GLY A 189 -4.18 -3.29 -6.92
C GLY A 189 -5.17 -2.13 -6.93
N PHE A 190 -6.12 -2.17 -7.86
CA PHE A 190 -7.27 -1.27 -7.86
C PHE A 190 -8.57 -2.07 -7.74
N ASN A 191 -9.49 -1.57 -6.92
CA ASN A 191 -10.87 -2.04 -6.83
C ASN A 191 -11.83 -0.95 -7.31
N GLU A 192 -13.02 -1.37 -7.75
CA GLU A 192 -13.96 -0.52 -8.50
C GLU A 192 -13.28 0.18 -9.68
N THR A 193 -12.60 -0.61 -10.51
CA THR A 193 -11.94 -0.06 -11.70
C THR A 193 -12.95 0.52 -12.68
N ARG A 194 -14.19 0.01 -12.70
CA ARG A 194 -15.28 0.38 -13.63
C ARG A 194 -14.87 0.31 -15.10
N LEU A 195 -13.97 -0.62 -15.41
CA LEU A 195 -13.58 -0.95 -16.77
C LEU A 195 -14.59 -1.91 -17.40
N ASP A 196 -14.65 -1.86 -18.73
CA ASP A 196 -15.34 -2.81 -19.59
C ASP A 196 -14.50 -3.10 -20.83
N GLU A 197 -15.01 -3.98 -21.69
CA GLU A 197 -14.36 -4.40 -22.92
C GLU A 197 -14.14 -3.26 -23.94
N THR A 198 -14.81 -2.12 -23.78
CA THR A 198 -14.64 -0.96 -24.67
C THR A 198 -13.38 -0.16 -24.36
N VAL A 199 -12.84 -0.31 -23.15
CA VAL A 199 -11.62 0.38 -22.72
C VAL A 199 -10.41 -0.52 -22.97
N THR A 200 -9.52 -0.06 -23.85
CA THR A 200 -8.34 -0.83 -24.23
C THR A 200 -7.28 -0.85 -23.12
N ASN A 201 -6.42 -1.87 -23.12
CA ASN A 201 -5.28 -1.88 -22.21
C ASN A 201 -4.30 -0.72 -22.47
N GLY A 202 -4.22 -0.22 -23.71
CA GLY A 202 -3.40 0.94 -24.06
C GLY A 202 -3.84 2.22 -23.37
N GLU A 203 -5.16 2.47 -23.31
CA GLU A 203 -5.72 3.64 -22.61
C GLU A 203 -5.48 3.59 -21.11
N MET A 204 -5.36 2.39 -20.54
CA MET A 204 -5.06 2.16 -19.12
C MET A 204 -3.58 1.86 -18.86
N ASN A 205 -2.70 2.00 -19.84
CA ASN A 205 -1.29 1.66 -19.68
C ASN A 205 -0.59 2.60 -18.69
N ILE A 206 0.23 2.05 -17.79
CA ILE A 206 1.12 2.83 -16.94
C ILE A 206 2.55 2.39 -17.29
N PRO A 207 3.44 3.31 -17.72
CA PRO A 207 4.81 2.96 -18.09
C PRO A 207 5.53 2.16 -17.00
N GLY A 208 6.15 1.04 -17.38
CA GLY A 208 6.88 0.15 -16.47
C GLY A 208 6.01 -0.86 -15.71
N PHE A 209 4.72 -0.98 -16.07
CA PHE A 209 3.80 -1.91 -15.43
C PHE A 209 2.94 -2.66 -16.44
N ASP A 210 2.72 -3.94 -16.16
CA ASP A 210 1.75 -4.78 -16.82
C ASP A 210 0.42 -4.75 -16.08
N ILE A 211 -0.69 -4.65 -16.80
CA ILE A 211 -2.05 -4.67 -16.25
C ILE A 211 -2.68 -6.06 -16.38
N ILE A 212 -3.16 -6.60 -15.26
CA ILE A 212 -3.97 -7.83 -15.20
C ILE A 212 -5.31 -7.48 -14.58
N ARG A 213 -6.40 -7.63 -15.31
CA ARG A 213 -7.72 -7.14 -14.90
C ARG A 213 -8.82 -8.19 -15.05
N LYS A 214 -9.83 -8.09 -14.19
CA LYS A 214 -11.12 -8.77 -14.33
C LYS A 214 -12.20 -7.69 -14.34
N ASP A 215 -12.73 -7.44 -15.54
CA ASP A 215 -13.72 -6.40 -15.76
C ASP A 215 -15.12 -6.90 -15.40
N ARG A 216 -16.02 -5.97 -15.09
CA ARG A 216 -17.44 -6.26 -14.90
C ARG A 216 -18.27 -5.51 -15.93
N LYS A 217 -18.69 -4.27 -15.61
CA LYS A 217 -19.37 -3.30 -16.49
C LYS A 217 -19.20 -1.90 -15.87
N ARG A 218 -19.36 -0.83 -16.65
CA ARG A 218 -19.26 0.59 -16.17
C ARG A 218 -20.19 0.96 -15.00
N ASN A 219 -21.23 0.17 -14.73
CA ASN A 219 -22.17 0.39 -13.61
C ASN A 219 -21.63 -0.03 -12.23
N GLY A 220 -20.35 -0.41 -12.11
CA GLY A 220 -19.68 -0.66 -10.84
C GLY A 220 -18.93 -1.99 -10.80
N GLY A 221 -17.96 -2.07 -9.87
CA GLY A 221 -17.09 -3.22 -9.69
C GLY A 221 -15.88 -3.23 -10.63
N GLY A 222 -15.29 -4.41 -10.77
CA GLY A 222 -14.05 -4.63 -11.52
C GLY A 222 -12.82 -4.47 -10.64
N VAL A 223 -11.81 -5.27 -10.94
CA VAL A 223 -10.53 -5.30 -10.21
C VAL A 223 -9.37 -5.39 -11.19
N CYS A 224 -8.23 -4.79 -10.82
CA CYS A 224 -7.00 -5.01 -11.55
C CYS A 224 -5.76 -5.00 -10.65
N LEU A 225 -4.69 -5.62 -11.14
CA LEU A 225 -3.35 -5.55 -10.60
C LEU A 225 -2.42 -4.96 -11.66
N TYR A 226 -1.68 -3.94 -11.30
CA TYR A 226 -0.49 -3.50 -12.00
C TYR A 226 0.72 -4.16 -11.37
N VAL A 227 1.48 -4.91 -12.17
CA VAL A 227 2.72 -5.58 -11.76
C VAL A 227 3.88 -4.92 -12.48
N ARG A 228 4.92 -4.53 -11.75
CA ARG A 228 6.09 -3.90 -12.38
C ARG A 228 6.78 -4.87 -13.31
N ASP A 229 7.07 -4.43 -14.54
CA ASP A 229 7.66 -5.22 -15.63
C ASP A 229 8.99 -5.93 -15.26
N SER A 230 9.73 -5.36 -14.32
CA SER A 230 10.98 -5.93 -13.79
C SER A 230 10.80 -7.23 -12.98
N HIS A 231 9.58 -7.61 -12.60
CA HIS A 231 9.30 -8.84 -11.85
C HIS A 231 8.75 -9.92 -12.76
N ASN A 232 9.28 -11.14 -12.64
CA ASN A 232 8.66 -12.30 -13.26
C ASN A 232 7.41 -12.69 -12.47
N TYR A 233 6.31 -12.96 -13.17
CA TYR A 233 5.07 -13.40 -12.55
C TYR A 233 4.30 -14.37 -13.44
N ARG A 234 3.39 -15.12 -12.82
CA ARG A 234 2.41 -15.97 -13.50
C ARG A 234 1.00 -15.61 -13.05
N ILE A 235 0.09 -15.46 -14.00
CA ILE A 235 -1.33 -15.24 -13.68
C ILE A 235 -1.93 -16.57 -13.18
N ARG A 236 -2.64 -16.53 -12.04
CA ARG A 236 -3.22 -17.70 -11.36
C ARG A 236 -4.74 -17.62 -11.30
N ASN A 237 -5.37 -17.50 -12.47
CA ASN A 237 -6.84 -17.52 -12.59
C ASN A 237 -7.44 -18.86 -12.15
N ASP A 238 -6.66 -19.94 -12.18
CA ASP A 238 -7.04 -21.28 -11.69
C ASP A 238 -7.40 -21.29 -10.20
N LEU A 239 -6.94 -20.32 -9.42
CA LEU A 239 -7.24 -20.20 -7.99
C LEU A 239 -8.55 -19.45 -7.71
N VAL A 240 -9.02 -18.65 -8.66
CA VAL A 240 -10.10 -17.69 -8.48
C VAL A 240 -11.42 -18.29 -8.96
N PRO A 241 -12.43 -18.42 -8.08
CA PRO A 241 -13.79 -18.79 -8.50
C PRO A 241 -14.35 -17.81 -9.53
N GLU A 242 -15.11 -18.32 -10.50
CA GLU A 242 -15.61 -17.53 -11.64
C GLU A 242 -16.48 -16.35 -11.22
N ASP A 243 -17.30 -16.53 -10.18
CA ASP A 243 -18.23 -15.56 -9.62
C ASP A 243 -17.58 -14.55 -8.66
N LEU A 244 -16.30 -14.74 -8.31
CA LEU A 244 -15.57 -13.85 -7.43
C LEU A 244 -14.82 -12.77 -8.23
N GLU A 245 -15.00 -11.50 -7.87
CA GLU A 245 -14.22 -10.40 -8.45
C GLU A 245 -12.82 -10.38 -7.85
N ALA A 246 -11.93 -11.18 -8.42
CA ALA A 246 -10.56 -11.29 -7.97
C ALA A 246 -9.59 -11.54 -9.12
N VAL A 247 -8.34 -11.15 -8.91
CA VAL A 247 -7.19 -11.47 -9.77
C VAL A 247 -6.05 -11.90 -8.86
N CYS A 248 -5.38 -12.99 -9.22
CA CYS A 248 -4.22 -13.50 -8.49
C CYS A 248 -3.01 -13.62 -9.42
N VAL A 249 -1.86 -13.19 -8.94
CA VAL A 249 -0.56 -13.36 -9.60
C VAL A 249 0.41 -14.04 -8.64
N GLU A 250 1.20 -14.98 -9.16
CA GLU A 250 2.30 -15.62 -8.47
C GLU A 250 3.60 -14.90 -8.85
N ILE A 251 4.23 -14.25 -7.87
CA ILE A 251 5.47 -13.52 -8.07
C ILE A 251 6.65 -14.49 -7.96
N ILE A 252 7.46 -14.55 -9.01
CA ILE A 252 8.59 -15.46 -9.15
C ILE A 252 9.87 -14.63 -9.06
N LYS A 253 10.73 -14.95 -8.09
CA LYS A 253 12.02 -14.28 -7.92
C LYS A 253 13.16 -15.29 -8.01
N PRO A 254 14.26 -14.96 -8.71
CA PRO A 254 15.45 -15.80 -8.71
C PRO A 254 15.90 -16.11 -7.29
N ASN A 255 16.21 -17.38 -7.02
CA ASN A 255 16.74 -17.83 -5.73
C ASN A 255 15.83 -17.56 -4.50
N SER A 256 14.53 -17.40 -4.70
CA SER A 256 13.55 -17.19 -3.63
C SER A 256 12.30 -18.03 -3.86
N LYS A 257 11.65 -18.46 -2.77
CA LYS A 257 10.34 -19.13 -2.88
C LYS A 257 9.32 -18.15 -3.49
N PRO A 258 8.45 -18.61 -4.42
CA PRO A 258 7.38 -17.78 -4.95
C PRO A 258 6.35 -17.45 -3.86
N PHE A 259 5.57 -16.42 -4.10
CA PHE A 259 4.44 -16.05 -3.27
C PHE A 259 3.34 -15.44 -4.12
N ILE A 260 2.10 -15.52 -3.64
CA ILE A 260 0.94 -15.03 -4.36
C ILE A 260 0.54 -13.65 -3.88
N VAL A 261 0.13 -12.79 -4.80
CA VAL A 261 -0.57 -11.55 -4.52
C VAL A 261 -1.92 -11.60 -5.21
N CYS A 262 -2.99 -11.44 -4.44
CA CYS A 262 -4.36 -11.40 -4.95
C CYS A 262 -5.00 -10.06 -4.61
N THR A 263 -5.79 -9.53 -5.56
CA THR A 263 -6.78 -8.52 -5.26
C THR A 263 -8.19 -9.12 -5.29
N VAL A 264 -9.05 -8.72 -4.36
CA VAL A 264 -10.46 -9.16 -4.28
C VAL A 264 -11.35 -7.94 -4.03
N TYR A 265 -12.48 -7.87 -4.71
CA TYR A 265 -13.54 -6.90 -4.40
C TYR A 265 -14.84 -7.62 -4.03
N ARG A 266 -15.54 -7.13 -3.00
CA ARG A 266 -16.92 -7.55 -2.69
C ARG A 266 -17.91 -6.45 -3.05
N PRO A 267 -18.70 -6.61 -4.12
CA PRO A 267 -19.81 -5.72 -4.44
C PRO A 267 -20.93 -5.80 -3.40
N PHE A 268 -21.57 -4.67 -3.07
CA PHE A 268 -22.75 -4.63 -2.18
C PHE A 268 -23.99 -5.37 -2.73
N ILE A 269 -24.05 -5.59 -4.05
CA ILE A 269 -25.21 -6.20 -4.72
C ILE A 269 -25.23 -7.72 -4.54
N ILE A 270 -24.07 -8.35 -4.32
CA ILE A 270 -23.98 -9.81 -4.18
C ILE A 270 -24.43 -10.21 -2.77
N SER A 271 -25.18 -11.31 -2.67
CA SER A 271 -25.59 -11.82 -1.36
C SER A 271 -24.36 -12.16 -0.52
N SER A 272 -24.38 -11.80 0.77
CA SER A 272 -23.25 -12.09 1.66
C SER A 272 -22.91 -13.58 1.66
N ARG A 273 -23.92 -14.45 1.58
CA ARG A 273 -23.73 -15.91 1.59
C ARG A 273 -22.96 -16.41 0.36
N GLU A 274 -23.37 -16.04 -0.85
CA GLU A 274 -22.71 -16.46 -2.09
C GLU A 274 -21.27 -15.97 -2.12
N PHE A 275 -21.05 -14.70 -1.78
CA PHE A 275 -19.70 -14.15 -1.70
C PHE A 275 -18.82 -14.95 -0.74
N PHE A 276 -19.30 -15.25 0.48
CA PHE A 276 -18.47 -15.91 1.48
C PHE A 276 -18.12 -17.36 1.10
N VAL A 277 -19.00 -18.06 0.38
CA VAL A 277 -18.69 -19.40 -0.15
C VAL A 277 -17.53 -19.31 -1.14
N SER A 278 -17.60 -18.40 -2.11
CA SER A 278 -16.57 -18.25 -3.14
C SER A 278 -15.28 -17.65 -2.59
N PHE A 279 -15.37 -16.71 -1.65
CA PHE A 279 -14.22 -16.18 -0.94
C PHE A 279 -13.50 -17.27 -0.13
N GLU A 280 -14.23 -18.11 0.61
CA GLU A 280 -13.63 -19.22 1.37
C GLU A 280 -13.01 -20.28 0.44
N ASN A 281 -13.62 -20.55 -0.72
CA ASN A 281 -13.03 -21.41 -1.75
C ASN A 281 -11.70 -20.84 -2.29
N LEU A 282 -11.61 -19.53 -2.54
CA LEU A 282 -10.34 -18.89 -2.91
C LEU A 282 -9.29 -19.09 -1.82
N ILE A 283 -9.64 -18.85 -0.54
CA ILE A 283 -8.72 -19.04 0.58
C ILE A 283 -8.26 -20.50 0.68
N LYS A 284 -9.17 -21.46 0.54
CA LYS A 284 -8.86 -22.90 0.53
C LYS A 284 -7.91 -23.26 -0.61
N ASN A 285 -8.14 -22.73 -1.82
CA ASN A 285 -7.25 -22.95 -2.96
C ASN A 285 -5.84 -22.41 -2.70
N LEU A 286 -5.74 -21.22 -2.08
CA LEU A 286 -4.45 -20.63 -1.70
C LEU A 286 -3.74 -21.44 -0.61
N ASP A 287 -4.47 -21.89 0.41
CA ASP A 287 -3.95 -22.70 1.51
C ASP A 287 -3.40 -24.05 1.03
N ASN A 288 -4.11 -24.70 0.10
CA ASN A 288 -3.68 -25.98 -0.51
C ASN A 288 -2.33 -25.90 -1.23
N LEU A 289 -1.90 -24.71 -1.68
CA LEU A 289 -0.60 -24.54 -2.32
C LEU A 289 0.56 -24.59 -1.31
N ALA A 290 0.28 -24.42 -0.01
CA ALA A 290 1.27 -24.37 1.05
C ALA A 290 2.42 -23.36 0.79
N ILE A 291 2.11 -22.26 0.09
CA ILE A 291 3.03 -21.14 -0.14
C ILE A 291 2.51 -19.86 0.51
N GLU A 292 3.39 -18.86 0.57
CA GLU A 292 3.03 -17.56 1.09
C GLU A 292 2.06 -16.84 0.15
N PHE A 293 1.04 -16.17 0.71
CA PHE A 293 0.16 -15.31 -0.06
C PHE A 293 -0.22 -14.01 0.66
N HIS A 294 -0.57 -13.01 -0.13
CA HIS A 294 -1.06 -11.70 0.29
C HIS A 294 -2.35 -11.41 -0.46
N LEU A 295 -3.44 -11.18 0.26
CA LEU A 295 -4.74 -10.82 -0.28
C LEU A 295 -5.08 -9.39 0.14
N LEU A 296 -5.26 -8.52 -0.85
CA LEU A 296 -5.61 -7.11 -0.65
C LEU A 296 -6.98 -6.85 -1.28
N GLY A 297 -7.89 -6.18 -0.59
CA GLY A 297 -9.19 -5.93 -1.21
C GLY A 297 -10.19 -5.14 -0.39
N ASP A 298 -11.06 -4.38 -1.06
CA ASP A 298 -12.28 -3.85 -0.44
C ASP A 298 -13.33 -4.95 -0.38
N LEU A 299 -13.55 -5.45 0.84
CA LEU A 299 -14.49 -6.52 1.11
C LEU A 299 -15.81 -6.01 1.68
N ASN A 300 -16.01 -4.69 1.78
CA ASN A 300 -17.22 -4.07 2.28
C ASN A 300 -17.74 -4.69 3.61
N GLY A 301 -16.82 -5.05 4.50
CA GLY A 301 -17.10 -5.66 5.81
C GLY A 301 -16.36 -4.93 6.91
N ASN A 302 -17.06 -4.10 7.69
CA ASN A 302 -16.40 -3.20 8.65
C ASN A 302 -15.76 -3.95 9.84
N MET A 303 -14.43 -3.97 9.88
CA MET A 303 -13.67 -4.64 10.94
C MET A 303 -13.47 -3.79 12.21
N LEU A 304 -13.80 -2.49 12.18
CA LEU A 304 -13.62 -1.55 13.29
C LEU A 304 -14.89 -1.29 14.11
N SER A 305 -16.01 -1.93 13.81
CA SER A 305 -17.26 -1.68 14.55
C SER A 305 -17.19 -2.21 15.98
N GLU A 306 -17.68 -1.42 16.95
CA GLU A 306 -17.80 -1.81 18.37
C GLU A 306 -18.64 -3.08 18.52
N VAL A 307 -19.74 -3.17 17.77
CA VAL A 307 -20.55 -4.38 17.64
C VAL A 307 -20.21 -5.04 16.30
N PRO A 308 -19.53 -6.20 16.29
CA PRO A 308 -19.11 -6.84 15.05
C PRO A 308 -20.30 -7.11 14.12
N THR A 309 -20.22 -6.62 12.88
CA THR A 309 -21.23 -6.91 11.85
C THR A 309 -21.23 -8.39 11.50
N TYR A 310 -22.28 -8.86 10.83
CA TYR A 310 -22.37 -10.23 10.33
C TYR A 310 -21.15 -10.61 9.48
N GLU A 311 -20.78 -9.72 8.55
CA GLU A 311 -19.62 -9.88 7.67
C GLU A 311 -18.33 -9.98 8.46
N ALA A 312 -18.11 -9.07 9.43
CA ALA A 312 -16.91 -9.05 10.25
C ALA A 312 -16.76 -10.36 11.06
N LYS A 313 -17.86 -10.93 11.55
CA LYS A 313 -17.84 -12.23 12.26
C LYS A 313 -17.40 -13.36 11.33
N ILE A 314 -17.91 -13.39 10.10
CA ILE A 314 -17.53 -14.43 9.12
C ILE A 314 -16.08 -14.27 8.69
N PHE A 315 -15.63 -13.05 8.37
CA PHE A 315 -14.23 -12.79 8.04
C PHE A 315 -13.30 -13.24 9.17
N LYS A 316 -13.60 -12.87 10.43
CA LYS A 316 -12.82 -13.31 11.59
C LYS A 316 -12.77 -14.84 11.70
N ARG A 317 -13.89 -15.53 11.50
CA ARG A 317 -13.94 -17.00 11.51
C ARG A 317 -13.03 -17.59 10.42
N ILE A 318 -13.17 -17.15 9.16
CA ILE A 318 -12.34 -17.62 8.05
C ILE A 318 -10.86 -17.35 8.36
N TYR A 319 -10.51 -16.14 8.79
CA TYR A 319 -9.12 -15.80 9.09
C TYR A 319 -8.55 -16.65 10.24
N GLN A 320 -9.34 -16.95 11.27
CA GLN A 320 -8.93 -17.84 12.34
C GLN A 320 -8.74 -19.29 11.86
N THR A 321 -9.67 -19.81 11.06
CA THR A 321 -9.61 -21.18 10.52
C THR A 321 -8.35 -21.41 9.69
N TYR A 322 -8.01 -20.47 8.82
CA TYR A 322 -6.85 -20.56 7.91
C TYR A 322 -5.60 -19.86 8.44
N GLN A 323 -5.57 -19.50 9.74
CA GLN A 323 -4.41 -18.87 10.42
C GLN A 323 -3.91 -17.59 9.71
N LEU A 324 -4.84 -16.81 9.18
CA LEU A 324 -4.58 -15.59 8.45
C LEU A 324 -4.60 -14.37 9.37
N SER A 325 -3.70 -13.44 9.09
CA SER A 325 -3.59 -12.18 9.81
C SER A 325 -4.06 -11.02 8.94
N GLN A 326 -5.07 -10.30 9.42
CA GLN A 326 -5.46 -8.99 8.90
C GLN A 326 -4.52 -7.93 9.48
N LEU A 327 -3.76 -7.24 8.62
CA LEU A 327 -2.67 -6.36 9.03
C LEU A 327 -3.04 -4.88 9.12
N ILE A 328 -4.18 -4.48 8.54
CA ILE A 328 -4.67 -3.11 8.66
C ILE A 328 -5.47 -2.99 9.96
N THR A 329 -5.16 -1.95 10.73
CA THR A 329 -5.83 -1.64 12.01
C THR A 329 -6.42 -0.24 12.05
N LYS A 330 -6.13 0.58 11.04
CA LYS A 330 -6.61 1.97 10.92
C LYS A 330 -7.81 2.02 9.97
N PRO A 331 -8.71 3.02 10.12
CA PRO A 331 -9.82 3.18 9.19
C PRO A 331 -9.30 3.45 7.79
N THR A 332 -9.92 2.81 6.81
CA THR A 332 -9.57 2.91 5.39
C THR A 332 -10.54 3.82 4.66
N ARG A 333 -11.80 3.92 5.10
CA ARG A 333 -12.76 4.91 4.60
C ARG A 333 -13.14 5.88 5.71
N ILE A 334 -12.94 7.16 5.46
CA ILE A 334 -13.23 8.25 6.41
C ILE A 334 -14.18 9.23 5.74
N THR A 335 -15.42 9.25 6.23
CA THR A 335 -16.43 10.23 5.80
C THR A 335 -16.60 11.31 6.86
N LYS A 336 -17.45 12.31 6.61
CA LYS A 336 -17.79 13.34 7.60
C LYS A 336 -18.43 12.76 8.86
N SER A 337 -19.12 11.62 8.74
CA SER A 337 -19.95 11.04 9.79
C SER A 337 -19.48 9.67 10.28
N SER A 338 -18.56 9.00 9.58
CA SER A 338 -18.14 7.64 9.93
C SER A 338 -16.67 7.36 9.60
N LYS A 339 -16.09 6.39 10.34
CA LYS A 339 -14.77 5.81 10.09
C LYS A 339 -14.94 4.29 10.04
N SER A 340 -14.59 3.66 8.92
CA SER A 340 -14.69 2.22 8.73
C SER A 340 -13.42 1.63 8.15
N LEU A 341 -13.14 0.37 8.48
CA LEU A 341 -12.09 -0.43 7.85
C LEU A 341 -12.79 -1.45 6.95
N LEU A 342 -12.78 -1.15 5.66
CA LEU A 342 -13.40 -1.96 4.61
C LEU A 342 -12.36 -2.65 3.73
N ASP A 343 -11.18 -2.03 3.61
CA ASP A 343 -10.07 -2.50 2.79
C ASP A 343 -9.14 -3.37 3.63
N HIS A 344 -9.01 -4.62 3.22
CA HIS A 344 -8.33 -5.66 3.96
C HIS A 344 -6.93 -5.92 3.38
N TYR A 345 -5.94 -6.16 4.25
CA TYR A 345 -4.66 -6.75 3.91
C TYR A 345 -4.50 -8.03 4.73
N VAL A 346 -4.65 -9.19 4.09
CA VAL A 346 -4.64 -10.50 4.75
C VAL A 346 -3.45 -11.33 4.25
N THR A 347 -2.74 -12.01 5.16
CA THR A 347 -1.64 -12.91 4.81
C THR A 347 -1.50 -14.07 5.80
N ASN A 348 -0.95 -15.19 5.31
CA ASN A 348 -0.51 -16.33 6.13
C ASN A 348 0.94 -16.21 6.62
N SER A 349 1.67 -15.14 6.29
CA SER A 349 3.06 -14.92 6.72
C SER A 349 3.27 -13.50 7.29
N PRO A 350 2.56 -13.09 8.36
CA PRO A 350 2.67 -11.76 8.96
C PRO A 350 4.09 -11.41 9.40
N GLU A 351 4.89 -12.38 9.81
CA GLU A 351 6.28 -12.23 10.27
C GLU A 351 7.24 -11.73 9.18
N LYS A 352 6.85 -11.90 7.91
CA LYS A 352 7.61 -11.43 6.74
C LYS A 352 7.28 -10.00 6.34
N ILE A 353 6.32 -9.35 7.01
CA ILE A 353 5.97 -7.96 6.76
C ILE A 353 6.83 -7.03 7.64
N VAL A 354 7.37 -5.99 7.01
CA VAL A 354 8.14 -4.91 7.66
C VAL A 354 7.20 -3.84 8.19
N LYS A 355 6.25 -3.41 7.35
CA LYS A 355 5.37 -2.29 7.64
C LYS A 355 4.10 -2.40 6.84
N THR A 356 2.98 -2.04 7.45
CA THR A 356 1.71 -1.79 6.79
C THR A 356 1.20 -0.40 7.13
N GLY A 357 0.23 0.10 6.37
CA GLY A 357 -0.43 1.35 6.70
C GLY A 357 -1.53 1.74 5.72
N VAL A 358 -2.11 2.89 6.01
CA VAL A 358 -3.16 3.53 5.21
C VAL A 358 -2.71 4.95 4.89
N ILE A 359 -2.80 5.34 3.62
CA ILE A 359 -2.41 6.66 3.11
C ILE A 359 -3.62 7.27 2.41
N GLN A 360 -3.94 8.51 2.74
CA GLN A 360 -5.03 9.24 2.09
C GLN A 360 -4.50 9.90 0.82
N THR A 361 -4.90 9.39 -0.34
CA THR A 361 -4.41 9.86 -1.65
C THR A 361 -5.19 11.06 -2.17
N GLY A 362 -6.45 11.20 -1.75
CA GLY A 362 -7.38 12.22 -2.24
C GLY A 362 -8.00 11.93 -3.60
N LEU A 363 -7.72 10.74 -4.19
CA LEU A 363 -8.33 10.30 -5.45
C LEU A 363 -9.73 9.70 -5.23
N SER A 364 -9.94 9.05 -4.08
CA SER A 364 -11.24 8.54 -3.66
C SER A 364 -11.48 8.84 -2.18
N ASP A 365 -12.68 8.50 -1.69
CA ASP A 365 -13.02 8.52 -0.26
C ASP A 365 -12.42 7.32 0.51
N HIS A 366 -11.72 6.41 -0.18
CA HIS A 366 -10.92 5.34 0.39
C HIS A 366 -9.44 5.77 0.48
N GLY A 367 -8.81 5.36 1.57
CA GLY A 367 -7.38 5.43 1.78
C GLY A 367 -6.70 4.23 1.13
N MET A 368 -5.57 4.48 0.46
CA MET A 368 -4.72 3.44 -0.09
C MET A 368 -4.07 2.65 1.05
N ILE A 369 -4.29 1.34 1.06
CA ILE A 369 -3.60 0.43 1.98
C ILE A 369 -2.29 -0.02 1.34
N PHE A 370 -1.27 -0.25 2.16
CA PHE A 370 0.01 -0.79 1.69
C PHE A 370 0.62 -1.77 2.68
N GLY A 371 1.49 -2.63 2.15
CA GLY A 371 2.35 -3.51 2.92
C GLY A 371 3.71 -3.69 2.26
N ILE A 372 4.75 -3.72 3.08
CA ILE A 372 6.14 -3.88 2.67
C ILE A 372 6.63 -5.23 3.17
N ARG A 373 6.78 -6.19 2.27
CA ARG A 373 7.30 -7.53 2.55
C ARG A 373 8.84 -7.52 2.52
N LYS A 374 9.49 -8.24 3.43
CA LYS A 374 10.96 -8.37 3.46
C LYS A 374 11.48 -9.02 2.16
N ILE A 375 12.59 -8.49 1.63
CA ILE A 375 13.36 -9.13 0.55
C ILE A 375 14.60 -9.76 1.20
N ASN A 376 14.90 -11.02 0.83
CA ASN A 376 15.99 -11.80 1.40
C ASN A 376 15.83 -12.00 2.91
N TYR A 377 14.88 -12.86 3.30
CA TYR A 377 14.90 -13.45 4.64
C TYR A 377 16.15 -14.34 4.75
N LYS A 378 17.32 -13.73 4.95
CA LYS A 378 18.39 -14.40 5.65
C LYS A 378 17.88 -14.45 7.08
N THR A 379 17.54 -15.65 7.54
CA THR A 379 17.48 -15.95 8.96
C THR A 379 18.71 -15.25 9.58
N PRO A 380 18.54 -14.43 10.64
CA PRO A 380 19.67 -13.75 11.25
C PRO A 380 20.83 -14.75 11.38
N LEU A 381 22.09 -14.37 11.10
CA LEU A 381 23.21 -15.32 11.23
C LEU A 381 23.27 -16.01 12.62
N ASN A 382 22.62 -15.41 13.62
CA ASN A 382 22.49 -15.91 14.99
C ASN A 382 21.14 -16.55 15.34
N SER A 383 20.20 -16.71 14.39
CA SER A 383 19.02 -17.53 14.66
C SER A 383 19.48 -18.98 14.68
N LYS A 384 19.30 -19.65 15.82
CA LYS A 384 19.52 -21.09 15.91
C LYS A 384 18.77 -21.77 14.74
N PRO A 385 19.39 -22.71 14.03
CA PRO A 385 18.70 -23.44 12.97
C PRO A 385 17.39 -23.97 13.56
N LYS A 386 16.27 -23.70 12.88
CA LYS A 386 15.00 -24.31 13.25
C LYS A 386 15.13 -25.78 12.87
N ILE A 387 15.48 -26.60 13.85
CA ILE A 387 15.43 -28.05 13.72
C ILE A 387 13.96 -28.39 13.58
N ILE A 388 13.59 -28.89 12.40
CA ILE A 388 12.27 -29.43 12.17
C ILE A 388 12.46 -30.95 12.20
N GLU A 389 11.94 -31.58 13.24
CA GLU A 389 11.86 -33.03 13.32
C GLU A 389 10.72 -33.49 12.42
N ILE A 390 11.05 -34.29 11.40
CA ILE A 390 10.08 -34.83 10.46
C ILE A 390 10.12 -36.35 10.61
N ARG A 391 8.95 -36.97 10.76
CA ARG A 391 8.83 -38.43 10.81
C ARG A 391 9.18 -39.04 9.46
N ASN A 392 9.94 -40.13 9.46
CA ASN A 392 10.29 -40.82 8.23
C ASN A 392 9.12 -41.68 7.74
N MET A 393 8.36 -41.18 6.76
CA MET A 393 7.18 -41.86 6.22
C MET A 393 7.49 -42.89 5.12
N LYS A 394 8.76 -43.12 4.75
CA LYS A 394 9.12 -43.98 3.59
C LYS A 394 8.64 -45.43 3.68
N ARG A 395 8.48 -45.95 4.90
CA ARG A 395 8.01 -47.32 5.18
C ARG A 395 6.67 -47.35 5.91
N PHE A 396 5.95 -46.22 5.92
CA PHE A 396 4.66 -46.13 6.58
C PHE A 396 3.65 -47.07 5.91
N ASN A 397 3.08 -47.98 6.69
CA ASN A 397 2.05 -48.90 6.22
C ASN A 397 0.69 -48.41 6.70
N GLU A 398 -0.03 -47.74 5.81
CA GLU A 398 -1.32 -47.13 6.09
C GLU A 398 -2.36 -48.14 6.59
N GLN A 399 -2.42 -49.32 5.98
CA GLN A 399 -3.42 -50.34 6.32
C GLN A 399 -3.24 -50.85 7.76
N ARG A 400 -2.00 -51.19 8.14
CA ARG A 400 -1.70 -51.62 9.51
C ARG A 400 -1.85 -50.50 10.53
N PHE A 401 -1.54 -49.26 10.14
CA PHE A 401 -1.75 -48.09 10.99
C PHE A 401 -3.25 -47.91 11.31
N ILE A 402 -4.12 -47.97 10.30
CA ILE A 402 -5.58 -47.86 10.50
C ILE A 402 -6.11 -49.01 11.36
N GLU A 403 -5.64 -50.25 11.15
CA GLU A 403 -6.02 -51.41 11.95
C GLU A 403 -5.65 -51.24 13.44
N ASP A 404 -4.43 -50.78 13.74
CA ASP A 404 -3.98 -50.57 15.11
C ASP A 404 -4.59 -49.32 15.76
N LEU A 405 -4.91 -48.30 14.96
CA LEU A 405 -5.66 -47.14 15.40
C LEU A 405 -7.09 -47.55 15.80
N GLY A 406 -7.72 -48.46 15.04
CA GLY A 406 -9.05 -49.01 15.36
C GLY A 406 -9.11 -49.82 16.65
N LYS A 407 -7.98 -50.34 17.14
CA LYS A 407 -7.89 -51.12 18.38
C LYS A 407 -7.74 -50.27 19.64
N GLN A 408 -7.49 -48.97 19.51
CA GLN A 408 -7.30 -48.09 20.67
C GLN A 408 -8.60 -47.90 21.45
N PRO A 409 -8.55 -47.77 22.79
CA PRO A 409 -9.73 -47.61 23.63
C PRO A 409 -10.28 -46.17 23.59
N TRP A 410 -10.70 -45.70 22.42
CA TRP A 410 -11.17 -44.32 22.21
C TRP A 410 -12.34 -43.92 23.11
N HIS A 411 -13.15 -44.89 23.54
CA HIS A 411 -14.27 -44.67 24.46
C HIS A 411 -13.84 -44.07 25.81
N MET A 412 -12.58 -44.25 26.21
CA MET A 412 -12.05 -43.66 27.46
C MET A 412 -11.95 -42.13 27.41
N ILE A 413 -11.84 -41.54 26.22
CA ILE A 413 -11.74 -40.08 26.07
C ILE A 413 -13.04 -39.41 26.55
N ALA A 414 -14.20 -40.01 26.27
CA ALA A 414 -15.49 -39.48 26.70
C ALA A 414 -15.71 -39.54 28.22
N LEU A 415 -14.87 -40.27 28.95
CA LEU A 415 -14.90 -40.41 30.41
C LEU A 415 -13.97 -39.39 31.11
N MET A 416 -13.21 -38.59 30.35
CA MET A 416 -12.29 -37.60 30.93
C MET A 416 -13.05 -36.39 31.50
N PRO A 417 -12.56 -35.77 32.59
CA PRO A 417 -13.30 -34.76 33.34
C PRO A 417 -13.40 -33.39 32.64
N ASP A 418 -12.49 -33.09 31.72
CA ASP A 418 -12.39 -31.79 31.06
C ASP A 418 -11.76 -31.90 29.66
N THR A 419 -11.88 -30.84 28.87
CA THR A 419 -11.44 -30.80 27.47
C THR A 419 -9.94 -30.99 27.29
N GLU A 420 -9.11 -30.54 28.24
CA GLU A 420 -7.66 -30.74 28.14
C GLU A 420 -7.25 -32.16 28.48
N SER A 421 -7.90 -32.75 29.49
CA SER A 421 -7.75 -34.18 29.78
C SER A 421 -8.19 -35.05 28.60
N MET A 422 -9.29 -34.69 27.92
CA MET A 422 -9.75 -35.35 26.69
C MET A 422 -8.70 -35.27 25.57
N TRP A 423 -8.18 -34.07 25.31
CA TRP A 423 -7.15 -33.84 24.29
C TRP A 423 -5.85 -34.59 24.59
N SER A 424 -5.39 -34.54 25.84
CA SER A 424 -4.17 -35.22 26.28
C SER A 424 -4.29 -36.74 26.11
N CYS A 425 -5.42 -37.32 26.51
CA CYS A 425 -5.71 -38.75 26.35
C CYS A 425 -5.74 -39.16 24.86
N TRP A 426 -6.48 -38.42 24.02
CA TRP A 426 -6.52 -38.66 22.58
C TRP A 426 -5.12 -38.59 21.95
N LYS A 427 -4.38 -37.52 22.27
CA LYS A 427 -3.04 -37.28 21.73
C LYS A 427 -2.09 -38.40 22.10
N THR A 428 -2.17 -38.92 23.32
CA THR A 428 -1.33 -40.03 23.78
C THR A 428 -1.61 -41.31 22.99
N LEU A 429 -2.88 -41.73 22.94
CA LEU A 429 -3.29 -42.93 22.21
C LEU A 429 -2.95 -42.86 20.72
N PHE A 430 -3.14 -41.68 20.10
CA PHE A 430 -2.79 -41.46 18.71
C PHE A 430 -1.28 -41.51 18.47
N LEU A 431 -0.48 -40.84 19.31
CA LEU A 431 0.96 -40.80 19.17
C LEU A 431 1.60 -42.17 19.42
N GLU A 432 1.11 -42.96 20.36
CA GLU A 432 1.60 -44.34 20.59
C GLU A 432 1.51 -45.21 19.34
N VAL A 433 0.39 -45.13 18.61
CA VAL A 433 0.22 -45.85 17.35
C VAL A 433 1.10 -45.22 16.26
N LEU A 434 1.14 -43.89 16.18
CA LEU A 434 1.92 -43.20 15.16
C LEU A 434 3.43 -43.44 15.31
N ASP A 435 3.96 -43.47 16.53
CA ASP A 435 5.36 -43.73 16.86
C ASP A 435 5.78 -45.14 16.46
N LYS A 436 4.87 -46.12 16.49
CA LYS A 436 5.12 -47.49 16.03
C LYS A 436 5.37 -47.58 14.52
N TYR A 437 4.67 -46.76 13.73
CA TYR A 437 4.68 -46.86 12.26
C TYR A 437 5.51 -45.76 11.57
N ALA A 438 5.74 -44.65 12.26
CA ALA A 438 6.47 -43.49 11.77
C ALA A 438 7.20 -42.81 12.94
N PRO A 439 8.19 -43.46 13.57
CA PRO A 439 8.88 -42.92 14.74
C PRO A 439 9.54 -41.57 14.44
N LEU A 440 9.68 -40.76 15.49
CA LEU A 440 10.53 -39.58 15.43
C LEU A 440 12.00 -40.03 15.24
N PRO A 441 12.79 -39.32 14.44
CA PRO A 441 14.23 -39.58 14.34
C PRO A 441 14.88 -39.36 15.72
N GLU A 442 15.77 -40.29 16.11
CA GLU A 442 16.61 -40.17 17.34
C GLU A 442 17.58 -38.98 17.29
#